data_AF-A0A8D8AVS7-F1
#
_entry.id   AF-A0A8D8AVS7-F1
#
_cell.length_a   1.000
_cell.length_b   1.000
_cell.length_c   1.000
_cell.angle_alpha   90.00
_cell.angle_beta   90.00
_cell.angle_gamma   90.00
#
_symmetry.space_group_name_H-M   'P 1'
#
loop_
_entity.id
_entity.type
_entity.pdbx_description
1 polymer ?
#
loop_
_entity_poly.entity_id
_entity_poly.type
_entity_poly.pdbx_seq_one_letter_code
_entity_poly.pdbx_strand_id
1 'polypeptide(L)'
;SESTMHLLTIVSALVCVGLSTQQTNYCSPSLCSNGGPHIACNGLTKLSASCGSGSQEFSLTTANQALILDLHNKLRSTIASGKQSYKTNAFYPQASRMATLQWDQELANIAAANARRCVYGHDRCRNTVKFPYAGQNIAMKWYYGMTFGVNELITGFVNDWYSEYKDANPSVIAKYPSSWTGSVWGMSTFNFFQLILG
;
A
#
# COMPACT_ATOMS: atom_id res chain seq x y z
N SER A 1 53.41 -47.19 5.32
CA SER A 1 53.17 -45.84 5.86
C SER A 1 51.72 -45.50 5.59
N GLU A 2 50.90 -45.47 6.63
CA GLU A 2 49.50 -45.04 6.52
C GLU A 2 49.46 -43.51 6.46
N SER A 3 48.78 -42.98 5.44
CA SER A 3 48.61 -41.54 5.25
C SER A 3 47.30 -41.10 5.90
N THR A 4 47.38 -40.45 7.06
CA THR A 4 46.24 -39.84 7.74
C THR A 4 45.79 -38.57 7.01
N MET A 5 44.59 -38.60 6.43
CA MET A 5 43.94 -37.46 5.81
C MET A 5 43.26 -36.61 6.89
N HIS A 6 43.77 -35.41 7.14
CA HIS A 6 43.18 -34.45 8.09
C HIS A 6 42.11 -33.60 7.40
N LEU A 7 40.84 -33.81 7.76
CA LEU A 7 39.70 -33.02 7.28
C LEU A 7 39.61 -31.73 8.12
N LEU A 8 39.99 -30.59 7.53
CA LEU A 8 39.81 -29.26 8.14
C LEU A 8 38.38 -28.76 7.87
N THR A 9 37.50 -28.86 8.85
CA THR A 9 36.17 -28.23 8.81
C THR A 9 36.30 -26.74 9.17
N ILE A 10 36.24 -25.88 8.15
CA ILE A 10 36.13 -24.43 8.35
C ILE A 10 34.70 -24.12 8.78
N VAL A 11 34.46 -24.01 10.08
CA VAL A 11 33.19 -23.48 10.62
C VAL A 11 33.18 -21.98 10.34
N SER A 12 32.56 -21.59 9.23
CA SER A 12 32.26 -20.18 8.94
C SER A 12 31.26 -19.69 9.99
N ALA A 13 31.76 -18.98 11.01
CA ALA A 13 30.93 -18.27 11.96
C ALA A 13 30.22 -17.14 11.21
N LEU A 14 28.98 -17.38 10.80
CA LEU A 14 28.07 -16.34 10.32
C LEU A 14 27.85 -15.37 11.49
N VAL A 15 28.63 -14.30 11.52
CA VAL A 15 28.36 -13.16 12.40
C VAL A 15 27.06 -12.55 11.88
N CYS A 16 25.94 -12.90 12.50
CA CYS A 16 24.69 -12.18 12.36
C CYS A 16 24.92 -10.77 12.92
N VAL A 17 25.39 -9.85 12.07
CA VAL A 17 25.32 -8.42 12.37
C VAL A 17 23.83 -8.11 12.43
N GLY A 18 23.30 -8.02 13.65
CA GLY A 18 21.91 -7.65 13.87
C GLY A 18 21.64 -6.34 13.16
N LEU A 19 20.80 -6.37 12.12
CA LEU A 19 20.21 -5.17 11.56
C LEU A 19 19.46 -4.49 12.70
N SER A 20 20.08 -3.46 13.27
CA SER A 20 19.43 -2.59 14.23
C SER A 20 18.32 -1.90 13.46
N THR A 21 17.07 -2.37 13.60
CA THR A 21 15.92 -1.63 13.08
C THR A 21 15.82 -0.38 13.92
N GLN A 22 16.46 0.70 13.47
CA GLN A 22 16.35 1.99 14.11
C GLN A 22 14.86 2.34 14.13
N GLN A 23 14.30 2.45 15.33
CA GLN A 23 12.89 2.74 15.50
C GLN A 23 12.62 4.13 14.90
N THR A 24 11.86 4.19 13.81
CA THR A 24 11.50 5.46 13.16
C THR A 24 10.73 6.33 14.14
N ASN A 25 11.27 7.52 14.45
CA ASN A 25 10.53 8.51 15.23
C ASN A 25 9.49 9.20 14.33
N TYR A 26 8.29 8.64 14.28
CA TYR A 26 7.18 9.20 13.51
C TYR A 26 6.74 10.59 13.96
N CYS A 27 7.10 11.03 15.17
CA CYS A 27 6.81 12.38 15.63
C CYS A 27 7.79 13.43 15.10
N SER A 28 8.83 13.01 14.35
CA SER A 28 9.75 13.95 13.73
C SER A 28 9.04 14.81 12.66
N PRO A 29 9.10 16.15 12.76
CA PRO A 29 8.56 17.03 11.73
C PRO A 29 9.18 16.81 10.35
N SER A 30 10.39 16.24 10.28
CA SER A 30 11.10 15.96 9.02
C SER A 30 10.39 14.95 8.12
N LEU A 31 9.51 14.11 8.66
CA LEU A 31 8.71 13.18 7.86
C LEU A 31 7.53 13.87 7.17
N CYS A 32 7.10 15.02 7.69
CA CYS A 32 5.89 15.72 7.27
C CYS A 32 6.20 17.16 6.87
N SER A 33 7.05 17.35 5.86
CA SER A 33 7.47 18.68 5.38
C SER A 33 6.30 19.57 4.94
N ASN A 34 5.18 18.98 4.52
CA ASN A 34 3.95 19.69 4.15
C ASN A 34 3.05 19.99 5.37
N GLY A 35 3.52 19.71 6.58
CA GLY A 35 2.83 19.97 7.84
C GLY A 35 1.84 18.88 8.27
N GLY A 36 1.26 19.07 9.46
CA GLY A 36 0.32 18.16 10.08
C GLY A 36 0.98 17.02 10.88
N PRO A 37 0.22 16.38 11.80
CA PRO A 37 0.75 15.27 12.57
C PRO A 37 0.88 14.02 11.71
N HIS A 38 1.99 13.31 11.86
CA HIS A 38 2.15 11.97 11.31
C HIS A 38 1.13 11.01 11.96
N ILE A 39 0.46 10.19 11.16
CA ILE A 39 -0.61 9.30 11.63
C ILE A 39 -0.14 8.27 12.67
N ALA A 40 1.12 7.84 12.56
CA ALA A 40 1.77 6.93 13.50
C ALA A 40 2.48 7.63 14.68
N CYS A 41 2.61 8.97 14.68
CA CYS A 41 3.10 9.68 15.87
C CYS A 41 2.06 9.57 16.98
N ASN A 42 2.42 8.94 18.10
CA ASN A 42 1.46 8.54 19.15
C ASN A 42 0.24 7.81 18.56
N GLY A 43 0.48 7.02 17.50
CA GLY A 43 -0.56 6.31 16.76
C GLY A 43 -1.28 5.27 17.63
N LEU A 44 -2.53 4.98 17.27
CA LEU A 44 -3.34 4.04 18.03
C LEU A 44 -2.84 2.60 17.86
N THR A 45 -2.72 1.89 18.98
CA THR A 45 -2.43 0.45 19.02
C THR A 45 -3.69 -0.41 19.16
N LYS A 46 -4.85 0.22 19.39
CA LYS A 46 -6.18 -0.39 19.49
C LYS A 46 -7.21 0.50 18.81
N LEU A 47 -8.40 -0.02 18.55
CA LEU A 47 -9.52 0.76 18.04
C LEU A 47 -9.83 1.97 18.96
N SER A 48 -10.08 3.11 18.34
CA SER A 48 -10.57 4.32 19.00
C SER A 48 -11.98 4.13 19.52
N ALA A 49 -12.36 4.89 20.55
CA ALA A 49 -13.75 4.93 21.04
C ALA A 49 -14.75 5.35 19.94
N SER A 50 -14.31 6.14 18.96
CA SER A 50 -15.12 6.56 17.80
C SER A 50 -15.57 5.40 16.90
N CYS A 51 -14.92 4.24 16.99
CA CYS A 51 -15.34 3.04 16.27
C CYS A 51 -16.68 2.48 16.74
N GLY A 52 -17.16 2.85 17.93
CA GLY A 52 -18.38 2.29 18.51
C GLY A 52 -18.16 0.95 19.22
N SER A 53 -19.13 0.59 20.07
CA SER A 53 -19.13 -0.66 20.82
C SER A 53 -19.30 -1.86 19.91
N GLY A 54 -18.50 -2.91 20.13
CA GLY A 54 -18.57 -4.16 19.35
C GLY A 54 -17.72 -4.17 18.08
N SER A 55 -16.99 -3.08 17.80
CA SER A 55 -16.09 -3.00 16.65
C SER A 55 -14.89 -3.93 16.81
N GLN A 56 -14.48 -4.52 15.69
CA GLN A 56 -13.38 -5.48 15.63
C GLN A 56 -12.35 -5.03 14.60
N GLU A 57 -11.08 -5.12 14.99
CA GLU A 57 -9.97 -4.95 14.08
C GLU A 57 -9.62 -6.31 13.47
N PHE A 58 -9.63 -6.38 12.14
CA PHE A 58 -9.20 -7.58 11.43
C PHE A 58 -7.71 -7.46 11.10
N SER A 59 -6.91 -8.35 11.67
CA SER A 59 -5.49 -8.47 11.33
C SER A 59 -5.35 -9.16 9.97
N LEU A 60 -4.67 -8.51 9.03
CA LEU A 60 -4.39 -9.10 7.71
C LEU A 60 -3.36 -10.21 7.85
N THR A 61 -3.80 -11.45 7.61
CA THR A 61 -2.92 -12.63 7.54
C THR A 61 -1.99 -12.54 6.33
N THR A 62 -0.91 -13.32 6.32
CA THR A 62 -0.02 -13.43 5.15
C THR A 62 -0.77 -13.78 3.86
N ALA A 63 -1.82 -14.60 3.95
CA ALA A 63 -2.67 -14.93 2.80
C ALA A 63 -3.47 -13.70 2.32
N ASN A 64 -3.97 -12.87 3.23
CA ASN A 64 -4.64 -11.62 2.85
C ASN A 64 -3.66 -10.63 2.19
N GLN A 65 -2.45 -10.50 2.73
CA GLN A 65 -1.40 -9.65 2.17
C GLN A 65 -1.01 -10.10 0.76
N ALA A 66 -0.83 -11.42 0.55
CA ALA A 66 -0.57 -12.01 -0.75
C ALA A 66 -1.71 -11.77 -1.74
N LEU A 67 -2.98 -11.91 -1.31
CA LEU A 67 -4.15 -11.60 -2.12
C LEU A 67 -4.16 -10.13 -2.55
N ILE A 68 -3.91 -9.20 -1.63
CA ILE A 68 -3.83 -7.77 -1.94
C ILE A 68 -2.76 -7.52 -3.01
N LEU A 69 -1.55 -8.07 -2.83
CA LEU A 69 -0.47 -7.92 -3.80
C LEU A 69 -0.81 -8.52 -5.17
N ASP A 70 -1.36 -9.73 -5.20
CA ASP A 70 -1.71 -10.42 -6.45
C ASP A 70 -2.74 -9.61 -7.25
N LEU A 71 -3.82 -9.17 -6.59
CA LEU A 71 -4.84 -8.33 -7.22
C LEU A 71 -4.23 -7.04 -7.79
N HIS A 72 -3.44 -6.32 -7.00
CA HIS A 72 -2.82 -5.09 -7.47
C HIS A 72 -1.86 -5.34 -8.64
N ASN A 73 -0.99 -6.34 -8.54
CA ASN A 73 0.02 -6.63 -9.55
C ASN A 73 -0.59 -7.15 -10.85
N LYS A 74 -1.65 -7.95 -10.78
CA LYS A 74 -2.41 -8.39 -11.95
C LYS A 74 -3.02 -7.20 -12.69
N LEU A 75 -3.70 -6.31 -11.97
CA LEU A 75 -4.33 -5.12 -12.53
C LEU A 75 -3.29 -4.13 -13.10
N ARG A 76 -2.15 -3.94 -12.41
CA ARG A 76 -1.00 -3.17 -12.92
C ARG A 76 -0.47 -3.76 -14.23
N SER A 77 -0.30 -5.08 -14.29
CA SER A 77 0.14 -5.78 -15.51
C SER A 77 -0.86 -5.62 -16.67
N THR A 78 -2.16 -5.64 -16.40
CA THR A 78 -3.20 -5.38 -17.41
C THR A 78 -3.06 -4.00 -18.03
N ILE A 79 -2.85 -2.95 -17.22
CA ILE A 79 -2.65 -1.61 -17.77
C ILE A 79 -1.28 -1.49 -18.44
N ALA A 80 -0.22 -2.00 -17.80
CA ALA A 80 1.14 -1.93 -18.33
C ALA A 80 1.28 -2.58 -19.71
N SER A 81 0.51 -3.63 -19.99
CA SER A 81 0.47 -4.31 -21.28
C SER A 81 -0.45 -3.65 -22.32
N GLY A 82 -1.05 -2.49 -22.02
CA GLY A 82 -1.96 -1.78 -22.92
C GLY A 82 -3.31 -2.48 -23.14
N LYS A 83 -3.67 -3.45 -22.28
CA LYS A 83 -4.90 -4.26 -22.43
C LYS A 83 -6.12 -3.65 -21.74
N GLN A 84 -5.95 -2.60 -20.94
CA GLN A 84 -7.04 -1.94 -20.25
C GLN A 84 -7.77 -0.95 -21.18
N SER A 85 -9.00 -1.28 -21.55
CA SER A 85 -9.91 -0.35 -22.23
C SER A 85 -10.57 0.59 -21.22
N TYR A 86 -10.56 1.89 -21.49
CA TYR A 86 -11.26 2.89 -20.64
C TYR A 86 -12.53 3.45 -21.30
N LYS A 87 -12.64 3.35 -22.63
CA LYS A 87 -13.84 3.65 -23.43
C LYS A 87 -13.90 2.71 -24.63
N THR A 88 -15.06 2.58 -25.26
CA THR A 88 -15.24 1.80 -26.50
C THR A 88 -14.16 2.17 -27.52
N ASN A 89 -13.41 1.17 -27.99
CA ASN A 89 -12.30 1.32 -28.94
C ASN A 89 -11.13 2.20 -28.46
N ALA A 90 -10.98 2.44 -27.16
CA ALA A 90 -9.89 3.21 -26.58
C ALA A 90 -9.23 2.48 -25.40
N PHE A 91 -7.90 2.39 -25.44
CA PHE A 91 -7.07 1.65 -24.49
C PHE A 91 -5.98 2.53 -23.91
N TYR A 92 -5.60 2.25 -22.66
CA TYR A 92 -4.41 2.87 -22.09
C TYR A 92 -3.17 2.48 -22.89
N PRO A 93 -2.21 3.40 -23.06
CA PRO A 93 -0.96 3.06 -23.72
C PRO A 93 -0.18 2.04 -22.89
N GLN A 94 0.61 1.21 -23.58
CA GLN A 94 1.56 0.33 -22.91
C GLN A 94 2.54 1.17 -22.06
N ALA A 95 2.80 0.72 -20.84
CA ALA A 95 3.77 1.40 -19.98
C ALA A 95 5.19 1.00 -20.38
N SER A 96 6.10 1.99 -20.43
CA SER A 96 7.53 1.74 -20.65
C SER A 96 8.17 1.01 -19.47
N ARG A 97 7.73 1.32 -18.24
CA ARG A 97 8.20 0.69 -17.00
C ARG A 97 7.10 0.76 -15.94
N MET A 98 6.62 -0.40 -15.49
CA MET A 98 5.69 -0.52 -14.37
C MET A 98 6.16 -1.64 -13.44
N ALA A 99 6.68 -1.27 -12.27
CA ALA A 99 7.25 -2.23 -11.33
C ALA A 99 6.17 -3.06 -10.61
N THR A 100 6.53 -4.28 -10.22
CA THR A 100 5.71 -5.14 -9.35
C THR A 100 5.76 -4.63 -7.91
N LEU A 101 4.61 -4.53 -7.25
CA LEU A 101 4.51 -4.17 -5.85
C LEU A 101 4.98 -5.30 -4.95
N GLN A 102 5.60 -4.92 -3.84
CA GLN A 102 5.95 -5.78 -2.73
C GLN A 102 5.29 -5.28 -1.46
N TRP A 103 5.00 -6.20 -0.54
CA TRP A 103 4.43 -5.84 0.75
C TRP A 103 5.51 -5.14 1.59
N ASP A 104 5.14 -4.04 2.22
CA ASP A 104 6.00 -3.33 3.16
C ASP A 104 5.30 -3.23 4.52
N GLN A 105 5.92 -3.84 5.53
CA GLN A 105 5.32 -3.94 6.85
C GLN A 105 5.24 -2.58 7.58
N GLU A 106 6.16 -1.65 7.27
CA GLU A 106 6.14 -0.31 7.84
C GLU A 106 4.89 0.44 7.37
N LEU A 107 4.65 0.45 6.05
CA LEU A 107 3.45 1.05 5.46
C LEU A 107 2.16 0.39 5.96
N ALA A 108 2.14 -0.93 6.10
CA ALA A 108 0.98 -1.66 6.62
C ALA A 108 0.62 -1.24 8.06
N ASN A 109 1.63 -1.09 8.93
CA ASN A 109 1.44 -0.66 10.32
C ASN A 109 0.92 0.78 10.39
N ILE A 110 1.44 1.67 9.54
CA ILE A 110 0.99 3.07 9.43
C ILE A 110 -0.46 3.14 8.93
N ALA A 111 -0.83 2.33 7.93
CA ALA A 111 -2.19 2.23 7.44
C ALA A 111 -3.16 1.71 8.52
N ALA A 112 -2.75 0.71 9.31
CA ALA A 112 -3.54 0.22 10.44
C ALA A 112 -3.76 1.30 11.51
N ALA A 113 -2.77 2.16 11.77
CA ALA A 113 -2.92 3.29 12.69
C ALA A 113 -4.00 4.28 12.23
N ASN A 114 -4.17 4.47 10.92
CA ASN A 114 -5.29 5.26 10.38
C ASN A 114 -6.62 4.52 10.56
N ALA A 115 -6.69 3.25 10.16
CA ALA A 115 -7.91 2.44 10.22
C ALA A 115 -8.49 2.34 11.64
N ARG A 116 -7.62 2.24 12.66
CA ARG A 116 -8.02 2.19 14.08
C ARG A 116 -8.77 3.42 14.59
N ARG A 117 -8.75 4.53 13.85
CA ARG A 117 -9.54 5.72 14.20
C ARG A 117 -11.01 5.58 13.82
N CYS A 118 -11.34 4.68 12.89
CA CYS A 118 -12.69 4.53 12.31
C CYS A 118 -13.29 5.85 11.81
N VAL A 119 -12.44 6.75 11.33
CA VAL A 119 -12.83 7.99 10.67
C VAL A 119 -12.53 7.81 9.19
N TYR A 120 -13.57 7.81 8.35
CA TYR A 120 -13.38 7.71 6.92
C TYR A 120 -12.76 9.00 6.39
N GLY A 121 -11.48 8.93 6.02
CA GLY A 121 -10.74 10.06 5.49
C GLY A 121 -9.24 9.78 5.43
N HIS A 122 -8.56 10.58 4.61
CA HIS A 122 -7.11 10.57 4.56
C HIS A 122 -6.51 11.20 5.80
N ASP A 123 -5.50 10.56 6.37
CA ASP A 123 -4.62 11.22 7.33
C ASP A 123 -3.77 12.33 6.68
N ARG A 124 -3.19 13.18 7.50
CA ARG A 124 -2.40 14.33 7.02
C ARG A 124 -1.01 13.93 6.52
N CYS A 125 -0.39 12.93 7.13
CA CYS A 125 0.96 12.50 6.82
C CYS A 125 1.22 11.05 7.25
N ARG A 126 1.81 10.26 6.34
CA ARG A 126 2.09 8.82 6.48
C ARG A 126 3.45 8.40 5.92
N ASN A 127 4.32 9.39 5.73
CA ASN A 127 5.60 9.21 5.07
C ASN A 127 6.56 8.43 5.95
N THR A 128 7.41 7.62 5.32
CA THR A 128 8.51 6.96 6.01
C THR A 128 9.84 7.50 5.52
N VAL A 129 10.93 7.13 6.19
CA VAL A 129 12.28 7.46 5.71
C VAL A 129 12.53 6.87 4.32
N LYS A 130 12.02 5.65 4.08
CA LYS A 130 12.12 4.95 2.79
C LYS A 130 11.14 5.50 1.76
N PHE A 131 9.96 5.96 2.19
CA PHE A 131 8.88 6.44 1.32
C PHE A 131 8.41 7.84 1.74
N PRO A 132 9.13 8.91 1.34
CA PRO A 132 8.83 10.28 1.76
C PRO A 132 7.57 10.88 1.12
N TYR A 133 6.93 10.17 0.19
CA TYR A 133 5.71 10.59 -0.51
C TYR A 133 4.70 9.44 -0.56
N ALA A 134 4.46 8.80 0.57
CA ALA A 134 3.59 7.63 0.64
C ALA A 134 2.12 7.99 0.32
N GLY A 135 1.59 7.37 -0.74
CA GLY A 135 0.20 7.48 -1.15
C GLY A 135 -0.75 6.69 -0.24
N GLN A 136 -2.06 6.85 -0.44
CA GLN A 136 -3.07 6.12 0.31
C GLN A 136 -4.35 5.96 -0.49
N ASN A 137 -4.88 4.74 -0.52
CA ASN A 137 -6.26 4.47 -0.89
C ASN A 137 -7.03 4.09 0.37
N ILE A 138 -8.27 4.56 0.47
CA ILE A 138 -9.20 4.24 1.57
C ILE A 138 -10.51 3.71 0.99
N ALA A 139 -11.15 2.80 1.70
CA ALA A 139 -12.44 2.27 1.32
C ALA A 139 -13.27 1.97 2.56
N MET A 140 -14.58 2.04 2.40
CA MET A 140 -15.55 1.69 3.44
C MET A 140 -16.78 1.10 2.77
N LYS A 141 -17.31 0.03 3.36
CA LYS A 141 -18.54 -0.63 2.90
C LYS A 141 -19.56 -0.63 4.01
N TRP A 142 -20.76 -0.16 3.70
CA TRP A 142 -21.94 -0.32 4.56
C TRP A 142 -22.80 -1.45 4.01
N TYR A 143 -23.28 -2.33 4.88
CA TYR A 143 -24.14 -3.44 4.50
C TYR A 143 -25.11 -3.78 5.64
N TYR A 144 -26.26 -4.37 5.29
CA TYR A 144 -27.30 -4.78 6.24
C TYR A 144 -27.84 -6.15 5.87
N GLY A 145 -28.07 -7.03 6.85
CA GLY A 145 -28.67 -8.35 6.64
C GLY A 145 -27.79 -9.37 5.90
N MET A 146 -26.52 -9.07 5.66
CA MET A 146 -25.55 -9.99 5.05
C MET A 146 -24.19 -9.86 5.73
N THR A 147 -23.31 -10.83 5.53
CA THR A 147 -21.94 -10.79 6.01
C THR A 147 -20.98 -11.00 4.84
N PHE A 148 -19.83 -10.37 4.92
CA PHE A 148 -18.79 -10.48 3.91
C PHE A 148 -17.55 -11.13 4.52
N GLY A 149 -16.93 -12.05 3.80
CA GLY A 149 -15.62 -12.56 4.17
C GLY A 149 -14.53 -11.50 3.96
N VAL A 150 -13.44 -11.57 4.73
CA VAL A 150 -12.30 -10.63 4.59
C VAL A 150 -11.75 -10.60 3.16
N ASN A 151 -11.62 -11.77 2.51
CA ASN A 151 -11.15 -11.85 1.12
C ASN A 151 -12.13 -11.21 0.12
N GLU A 152 -13.43 -11.29 0.38
CA GLU A 152 -14.45 -10.68 -0.47
C GLU A 152 -14.42 -9.16 -0.34
N LEU A 153 -14.26 -8.64 0.89
CA LEU A 153 -14.07 -7.21 1.14
C LEU A 153 -12.80 -6.68 0.47
N ILE A 154 -11.67 -7.38 0.63
CA ILE A 154 -10.40 -7.04 -0.03
C ILE A 154 -10.59 -6.97 -1.55
N THR A 155 -11.16 -8.03 -2.14
CA THR A 155 -11.34 -8.10 -3.59
C THR A 155 -12.28 -7.01 -4.09
N GLY A 156 -13.37 -6.76 -3.37
CA GLY A 156 -14.32 -5.68 -3.67
C GLY A 156 -13.63 -4.31 -3.67
N PHE A 157 -12.94 -3.95 -2.58
CA PHE A 157 -12.28 -2.65 -2.47
C PHE A 157 -11.20 -2.42 -3.52
N VAL A 158 -10.38 -3.44 -3.83
CA VAL A 158 -9.36 -3.31 -4.88
C VAL A 158 -10.00 -3.11 -6.25
N ASN A 159 -11.08 -3.83 -6.55
CA ASN A 159 -11.81 -3.66 -7.80
C ASN A 159 -12.52 -2.30 -7.89
N ASP A 160 -13.08 -1.81 -6.78
CA ASP A 160 -13.74 -0.50 -6.72
C ASP A 160 -12.73 0.60 -7.04
N TRP A 161 -11.57 0.62 -6.38
CA TRP A 161 -10.48 1.56 -6.70
C TRP A 161 -9.98 1.41 -8.13
N TYR A 162 -9.86 0.19 -8.63
CA TYR A 162 -9.42 -0.03 -10.01
C TYR A 162 -10.43 0.51 -11.02
N SER A 163 -11.72 0.34 -10.76
CA SER A 163 -12.81 0.68 -11.69
C SER A 163 -12.86 2.16 -12.07
N GLU A 164 -12.25 3.02 -11.26
CA GLU A 164 -11.99 4.43 -11.55
C GLU A 164 -11.12 4.63 -12.82
N TYR A 165 -10.48 3.59 -13.36
CA TYR A 165 -9.84 3.61 -14.68
C TYR A 165 -10.76 4.14 -15.79
N LYS A 166 -12.09 4.05 -15.62
CA LYS A 166 -13.07 4.55 -16.58
C LYS A 166 -13.07 6.08 -16.66
N ASP A 167 -12.73 6.73 -15.55
CA ASP A 167 -12.72 8.19 -15.40
C ASP A 167 -11.32 8.78 -15.52
N ALA A 168 -10.28 7.96 -15.37
CA ALA A 168 -8.90 8.41 -15.55
C ALA A 168 -8.61 8.77 -17.03
N ASN A 169 -8.06 9.97 -17.24
CA ASN A 169 -7.74 10.47 -18.57
C ASN A 169 -6.28 10.14 -18.91
N PRO A 170 -5.99 9.41 -20.00
CA PRO A 170 -4.62 9.10 -20.40
C PRO A 170 -3.72 10.33 -20.57
N SER A 171 -4.28 11.47 -20.96
CA SER A 171 -3.52 12.72 -21.09
C SER A 171 -3.03 13.25 -19.75
N VAL A 172 -3.80 13.04 -18.67
CA VAL A 172 -3.41 13.38 -17.30
C VAL A 172 -2.36 12.39 -16.78
N ILE A 173 -2.49 11.10 -17.13
CA ILE A 173 -1.48 10.08 -16.79
C ILE A 173 -0.14 10.40 -17.47
N ALA A 174 -0.16 10.83 -18.73
CA ALA A 174 1.04 11.18 -19.49
C ALA A 174 1.75 12.42 -18.91
N LYS A 175 1.00 13.36 -18.34
CA LYS A 175 1.56 14.57 -17.70
C LYS A 175 0.73 14.95 -16.48
N TYR A 176 1.15 14.43 -15.32
CA TYR A 176 0.46 14.70 -14.08
C TYR A 176 0.61 16.19 -13.69
N PRO A 177 -0.49 16.88 -13.35
CA PRO A 177 -0.43 18.29 -13.00
C PRO A 177 0.17 18.49 -11.60
N SER A 178 0.87 19.62 -11.40
CA SER A 178 1.38 20.01 -10.08
C SER A 178 0.28 20.33 -9.06
N SER A 179 -0.94 20.62 -9.54
CA SER A 179 -2.15 20.79 -8.73
C SER A 179 -3.33 20.12 -9.40
N TRP A 180 -4.02 19.21 -8.69
CA TRP A 180 -5.21 18.54 -9.20
C TRP A 180 -6.47 19.32 -8.83
N THR A 181 -7.25 19.70 -9.85
CA THR A 181 -8.57 20.35 -9.68
C THR A 181 -9.72 19.46 -10.16
N GLY A 182 -9.42 18.22 -10.53
CA GLY A 182 -10.42 17.25 -11.00
C GLY A 182 -11.06 16.46 -9.84
N SER A 183 -11.89 15.48 -10.20
CA SER A 183 -12.54 14.60 -9.23
C SER A 183 -11.53 13.85 -8.36
N VAL A 184 -11.75 13.83 -7.04
CA VAL A 184 -10.93 13.04 -6.09
C VAL A 184 -11.02 11.55 -6.41
N TRP A 185 -12.13 11.10 -7.01
CA TRP A 185 -12.31 9.72 -7.49
C TRP A 185 -11.38 9.33 -8.65
N GLY A 186 -10.65 10.25 -9.28
CA GLY A 186 -9.56 9.87 -10.20
C GLY A 186 -8.23 9.64 -9.45
N MET A 187 -8.08 10.19 -8.25
CA MET A 187 -6.83 10.14 -7.47
C MET A 187 -6.49 8.75 -6.96
N SER A 188 -7.44 7.86 -6.69
CA SER A 188 -7.12 6.48 -6.27
C SER A 188 -6.54 5.67 -7.43
N THR A 189 -7.05 5.86 -8.65
CA THR A 189 -6.42 5.34 -9.88
C THR A 189 -5.03 5.96 -10.06
N PHE A 190 -4.89 7.27 -9.84
CA PHE A 190 -3.58 7.92 -9.91
C PHE A 190 -2.61 7.39 -8.87
N ASN A 191 -3.01 7.08 -7.63
CA ASN A 191 -2.14 6.42 -6.65
C ASN A 191 -1.74 5.01 -7.11
N PHE A 192 -2.64 4.30 -7.80
CA PHE A 192 -2.36 3.03 -8.46
C PHE A 192 -1.27 3.18 -9.54
N PHE A 193 -1.26 4.31 -10.26
CA PHE A 193 -0.22 4.68 -11.24
C PHE A 193 1.04 5.29 -10.60
N GLN A 194 0.94 6.03 -9.49
CA GLN A 194 2.01 6.81 -8.86
C GLN A 194 2.96 5.94 -8.03
N LEU A 195 2.53 4.74 -7.63
CA LEU A 195 3.39 3.64 -7.15
C LEU A 195 4.48 3.20 -8.16
N ILE A 196 4.65 3.90 -9.29
CA ILE A 196 5.65 3.64 -10.33
C ILE A 196 6.88 4.55 -10.23
N LEU A 197 6.87 5.58 -9.36
CA LEU A 197 8.00 6.51 -9.22
C LEU A 197 8.68 6.47 -7.84
N GLY A 198 8.79 5.27 -7.28
CA GLY A 198 9.79 4.92 -6.26
C GLY A 198 10.82 3.97 -6.84
#